data_AF-A0A3Q0JBD4-F1
#
_entry.id   AF-A0A3Q0JBD4-F1
#
_cell.length_a   1.000
_cell.length_b   1.000
_cell.length_c   1.000
_cell.angle_alpha   90.00
_cell.angle_beta   90.00
_cell.angle_gamma   90.00
#
_symmetry.space_group_name_H-M   'P 1'
#
loop_
_entity.id
_entity.type
_entity.pdbx_description
1 polymer ?
#
loop_
_entity_poly.entity_id
_entity_poly.type
_entity_poly.pdbx_seq_one_letter_code
_entity_poly.pdbx_strand_id
1 'polypeptide(L)'
;MAYRALICRTLDYKTVTLYHGVNLENHLHLAYHELKKHQVKNVVRVCEPTYKVEDLKTEGINVKDLAYEDGTSPSPEYYIRRGLYQGLFHRAISMSGTSLCPWTLAENLPEKTKIIANQLGCPVECNEKMVECLRSRPAALIADAVRLIQPFYYNPFSPWGPTVDSFAKNPILPDFPAELIKQGKIADVPWLNSVTTDEGLYPAAEFLASEEALETIDADWTSLAPHILDFNFTVPDNLKAKIAEKIRQKYLGDKPINLENKKAFVQIMSDRMFIADAERTSRLQSKVCKSPVYFYYFNFRGRYSLSNHYANRLDDYGVSHADDTQYILTVLGDAVMRDTNGWKYPCQSC
;
A
#
# COMPACT_ATOMS: atom_id res chain seq x y z
N MET A 1 12.46 5.53 14.06
CA MET A 1 12.12 4.79 12.84
C MET A 1 12.27 3.32 13.13
N ALA A 2 11.19 2.55 13.00
CA ALA A 2 10.96 1.23 13.60
C ALA A 2 10.88 0.13 12.56
N TYR A 3 11.77 -0.86 12.60
CA TYR A 3 11.57 -2.10 11.85
C TYR A 3 10.87 -3.09 12.76
N ARG A 4 10.15 -4.05 12.19
CA ARG A 4 9.83 -5.33 12.81
C ARG A 4 9.96 -6.40 11.74
N ALA A 5 10.29 -7.60 12.17
CA ALA A 5 10.13 -8.80 11.37
C ALA A 5 9.11 -9.69 12.09
N LEU A 6 8.02 -10.11 11.44
CA LEU A 6 7.14 -11.15 11.98
C LEU A 6 7.37 -12.44 11.20
N ILE A 7 7.81 -13.51 11.85
CA ILE A 7 8.05 -14.79 11.15
C ILE A 7 6.93 -15.74 11.51
N CYS A 8 5.93 -15.86 10.63
CA CYS A 8 4.88 -16.85 10.78
C CYS A 8 5.35 -18.22 10.26
N ARG A 9 4.89 -19.30 10.89
CA ARG A 9 5.07 -20.66 10.40
C ARG A 9 3.68 -21.21 10.13
N THR A 10 3.29 -21.24 8.86
CA THR A 10 2.07 -21.89 8.39
C THR A 10 2.49 -22.76 7.21
N LEU A 11 2.42 -24.08 7.39
CA LEU A 11 3.06 -25.11 6.54
C LEU A 11 4.61 -25.06 6.65
N ASP A 12 5.35 -26.00 6.07
CA ASP A 12 6.81 -26.22 6.25
C ASP A 12 7.74 -25.06 5.82
N TYR A 13 7.26 -23.81 5.83
CA TYR A 13 7.94 -22.59 5.44
C TYR A 13 8.21 -21.69 6.65
N LYS A 14 9.29 -20.91 6.57
CA LYS A 14 9.57 -19.78 7.47
C LYS A 14 9.09 -18.51 6.76
N THR A 15 8.02 -17.88 7.22
CA THR A 15 7.56 -16.57 6.72
C THR A 15 8.43 -15.47 7.33
N VAL A 16 8.65 -14.33 6.66
CA VAL A 16 9.27 -13.14 7.25
C VAL A 16 8.50 -11.91 6.78
N THR A 17 7.85 -11.20 7.68
CA THR A 17 7.02 -10.00 7.44
C THR A 17 7.84 -8.77 7.76
N LEU A 18 8.05 -7.86 6.81
CA LEU A 18 8.84 -6.64 6.99
C LEU A 18 7.92 -5.43 7.25
N TYR A 19 8.30 -4.51 8.15
CA TYR A 19 7.56 -3.25 8.40
C TYR A 19 8.41 -2.03 8.01
N HIS A 20 7.76 -0.96 7.52
CA HIS A 20 8.41 0.30 7.11
C HIS A 20 7.61 1.53 7.55
N GLY A 21 8.29 2.55 8.10
CA GLY A 21 7.92 3.97 7.98
C GLY A 21 6.72 4.57 8.74
N VAL A 22 5.92 3.82 9.52
CA VAL A 22 4.74 4.41 10.22
C VAL A 22 4.76 4.12 11.74
N ASN A 23 4.29 5.10 12.52
CA ASN A 23 4.34 5.22 13.99
C ASN A 23 3.94 3.92 14.73
N LEU A 24 4.80 3.39 15.61
CA LEU A 24 4.75 2.00 16.11
C LEU A 24 4.89 1.83 17.64
N GLU A 25 4.82 2.91 18.45
CA GLU A 25 5.09 2.80 19.90
C GLU A 25 4.07 1.93 20.67
N ASN A 26 2.83 1.78 20.20
CA ASN A 26 1.76 1.19 21.00
C ASN A 26 1.59 -0.35 20.89
N HIS A 27 2.33 -1.05 20.02
CA HIS A 27 2.09 -2.48 19.75
C HIS A 27 3.31 -3.39 19.96
N LEU A 28 4.34 -2.91 20.68
CA LEU A 28 5.61 -3.64 20.85
C LEU A 28 5.43 -5.04 21.50
N HIS A 29 4.58 -5.12 22.50
CA HIS A 29 4.28 -6.35 23.23
C HIS A 29 3.59 -7.44 22.38
N LEU A 30 2.78 -7.07 21.38
CA LEU A 30 2.03 -8.02 20.55
C LEU A 30 2.93 -8.82 19.61
N ALA A 31 3.90 -8.19 18.94
CA ALA A 31 4.79 -8.93 18.04
C ALA A 31 5.71 -9.89 18.78
N TYR A 32 6.11 -9.58 20.02
CA TYR A 32 6.90 -10.50 20.85
C TYR A 32 6.12 -11.79 21.15
N HIS A 33 4.84 -11.65 21.50
CA HIS A 33 3.98 -12.79 21.79
C HIS A 33 3.80 -13.68 20.55
N GLU A 34 3.61 -13.09 19.37
CA GLU A 34 3.48 -13.82 18.11
C GLU A 34 4.81 -14.49 17.68
N LEU A 35 5.96 -13.83 17.84
CA LEU A 35 7.28 -14.43 17.53
C LEU A 35 7.55 -15.68 18.39
N LYS A 36 7.16 -15.65 19.67
CA LYS A 36 7.24 -16.81 20.55
C LYS A 36 6.29 -17.92 20.14
N LYS A 37 5.02 -17.58 19.93
CA LYS A 37 3.95 -18.51 19.51
C LYS A 37 4.35 -19.30 18.28
N HIS A 38 5.06 -18.67 17.33
CA HIS A 38 5.49 -19.29 16.08
C HIS A 38 6.92 -19.84 16.09
N GLN A 39 7.58 -19.93 17.25
CA GLN A 39 8.92 -20.51 17.43
C GLN A 39 9.98 -19.91 16.51
N VAL A 40 9.91 -18.60 16.29
CA VAL A 40 10.84 -17.88 15.43
C VAL A 40 12.26 -17.99 15.99
N LYS A 41 13.24 -18.22 15.12
CA LYS A 41 14.66 -18.37 15.52
C LYS A 41 15.59 -17.32 14.94
N ASN A 42 15.20 -16.64 13.85
CA ASN A 42 16.06 -15.69 13.16
C ASN A 42 15.24 -14.55 12.58
N VAL A 43 15.34 -13.34 13.11
CA VAL A 43 14.75 -12.11 12.54
C VAL A 43 15.77 -11.44 11.63
N VAL A 44 15.41 -11.15 10.38
CA VAL A 44 16.25 -10.36 9.47
C VAL A 44 15.73 -8.94 9.44
N ARG A 45 16.58 -7.96 9.77
CA ARG A 45 16.24 -6.53 9.75
C ARG A 45 16.96 -5.82 8.61
N VAL A 46 16.27 -4.91 7.92
CA VAL A 46 16.83 -4.15 6.79
C VAL A 46 17.13 -2.70 7.15
N CYS A 47 16.89 -2.27 8.41
CA CYS A 47 17.12 -0.92 8.87
C CYS A 47 17.13 -0.77 10.44
N GLU A 48 17.31 0.43 11.02
CA GLU A 48 17.44 0.75 12.46
C GLU A 48 16.23 0.45 13.38
N PRO A 49 16.32 -0.42 14.40
CA PRO A 49 15.14 -0.84 15.16
C PRO A 49 14.58 0.27 16.08
N THR A 50 13.25 0.30 16.31
CA THR A 50 12.65 0.99 17.49
C THR A 50 12.36 0.03 18.64
N TYR A 51 12.90 -1.17 18.58
CA TYR A 51 12.81 -2.15 19.65
C TYR A 51 14.21 -2.49 20.11
N LYS A 52 14.36 -2.91 21.37
CA LYS A 52 15.65 -3.35 21.89
C LYS A 52 15.93 -4.74 21.32
N VAL A 53 17.01 -4.87 20.54
CA VAL A 53 17.46 -6.14 19.96
C VAL A 53 17.67 -7.20 21.05
N GLU A 54 18.06 -6.77 22.24
CA GLU A 54 18.41 -7.68 23.34
C GLU A 54 17.20 -8.37 23.95
N ASP A 55 16.03 -7.75 23.82
CA ASP A 55 14.76 -8.35 24.22
C ASP A 55 14.44 -9.57 23.33
N LEU A 56 14.83 -9.56 22.04
CA LEU A 56 14.67 -10.71 21.14
C LEU A 56 15.74 -11.79 21.39
N LYS A 57 16.99 -11.38 21.63
CA LYS A 57 18.07 -12.33 21.93
C LYS A 57 17.83 -13.10 23.22
N THR A 58 17.27 -12.46 24.24
CA THR A 58 16.90 -13.09 25.52
C THR A 58 15.90 -14.24 25.31
N GLU A 59 15.13 -14.21 24.22
CA GLU A 59 14.19 -15.27 23.85
C GLU A 59 14.73 -16.30 22.86
N GLY A 60 16.05 -16.32 22.64
CA GLY A 60 16.69 -17.24 21.70
C GLY A 60 16.36 -16.95 20.24
N ILE A 61 15.97 -15.71 19.92
CA ILE A 61 15.74 -15.23 18.56
C ILE A 61 17.01 -14.49 18.11
N ASN A 62 17.71 -15.05 17.13
CA ASN A 62 18.86 -14.39 16.51
C ASN A 62 18.39 -13.23 15.64
N VAL A 63 19.06 -12.08 15.67
CA VAL A 63 18.75 -10.94 14.82
C VAL A 63 19.89 -10.75 13.84
N LYS A 64 19.59 -10.82 12.54
CA LYS A 64 20.55 -10.61 11.46
C LYS A 64 20.29 -9.25 10.82
N ASP A 65 21.30 -8.40 10.91
CA ASP A 65 21.24 -7.06 10.38
C ASP A 65 21.69 -7.06 8.92
N LEU A 66 20.79 -6.64 8.04
CA LEU A 66 21.08 -6.15 6.69
C LEU A 66 21.03 -4.61 6.65
N ALA A 67 20.95 -3.97 7.82
CA ALA A 67 20.98 -2.53 8.02
C ALA A 67 22.43 -2.05 8.08
N TYR A 68 22.78 -1.02 7.30
CA TYR A 68 24.02 -0.27 7.46
C TYR A 68 23.81 0.89 8.44
N GLU A 69 24.88 1.34 9.11
CA GLU A 69 24.86 2.27 10.26
C GLU A 69 24.21 3.64 10.00
N ASP A 70 23.99 4.01 8.75
CA ASP A 70 23.39 5.29 8.34
C ASP A 70 22.02 5.14 7.63
N GLY A 71 21.45 3.93 7.62
CA GLY A 71 20.22 3.64 6.89
C GLY A 71 20.41 3.50 5.37
N THR A 72 21.65 3.42 4.87
CA THR A 72 21.90 3.14 3.45
C THR A 72 21.61 1.68 3.09
N SER A 73 21.21 1.48 1.82
CA SER A 73 21.12 0.16 1.21
C SER A 73 22.51 -0.46 1.04
N PRO A 74 22.65 -1.79 0.89
CA PRO A 74 23.89 -2.46 0.47
C PRO A 74 24.61 -1.75 -0.68
N SER A 75 25.94 -1.94 -0.74
CA SER A 75 26.79 -1.18 -1.66
C SER A 75 26.24 -1.23 -3.09
N PRO A 76 26.28 -0.12 -3.84
CA PRO A 76 25.73 -0.04 -5.18
C PRO A 76 26.29 -1.11 -6.10
N GLU A 77 27.54 -1.51 -5.92
CA GLU A 77 28.17 -2.58 -6.70
C GLU A 77 27.47 -3.93 -6.54
N TYR A 78 26.82 -4.19 -5.41
CA TYR A 78 26.04 -5.41 -5.16
C TYR A 78 24.77 -5.46 -6.01
N TYR A 79 24.06 -4.33 -6.10
CA TYR A 79 22.79 -4.20 -6.84
C TYR A 79 22.99 -3.89 -8.33
N ILE A 80 23.95 -3.03 -8.66
CA ILE A 80 24.24 -2.58 -10.04
C ILE A 80 24.87 -3.71 -10.86
N ARG A 81 25.78 -4.52 -10.29
CA ARG A 81 26.38 -5.64 -11.04
C ARG A 81 25.42 -6.80 -11.29
N ARG A 82 24.34 -6.91 -10.52
CA ARG A 82 23.42 -8.05 -10.60
C ARG A 82 22.01 -7.67 -11.08
N GLY A 83 21.64 -6.39 -11.12
CA GLY A 83 20.25 -5.97 -11.16
C GLY A 83 19.69 -5.93 -9.74
N LEU A 84 18.84 -4.95 -9.42
CA LEU A 84 18.52 -4.48 -8.06
C LEU A 84 18.10 -5.56 -7.05
N TYR A 85 17.77 -6.79 -7.45
CA TYR A 85 17.47 -7.88 -6.52
C TYR A 85 17.90 -9.28 -7.01
N GLN A 86 18.72 -9.36 -8.05
CA GLN A 86 19.02 -10.64 -8.70
C GLN A 86 19.85 -11.55 -7.78
N GLY A 87 19.30 -12.73 -7.50
CA GLY A 87 19.93 -13.73 -6.64
C GLY A 87 19.65 -13.55 -5.14
N LEU A 88 18.86 -12.56 -4.72
CA LEU A 88 18.40 -12.42 -3.34
C LEU A 88 17.20 -13.32 -3.02
N PHE A 89 16.33 -13.51 -4.01
CA PHE A 89 15.19 -14.41 -3.96
C PHE A 89 15.09 -15.16 -5.28
N HIS A 90 14.36 -16.28 -5.26
CA HIS A 90 14.18 -17.15 -6.43
C HIS A 90 12.73 -17.20 -6.92
N ARG A 91 11.79 -16.57 -6.22
CA ARG A 91 10.35 -16.45 -6.56
C ARG A 91 9.78 -15.20 -5.90
N ALA A 92 8.75 -14.61 -6.50
CA ALA A 92 8.02 -13.49 -5.91
C ALA A 92 6.50 -13.70 -6.03
N ILE A 93 5.75 -13.16 -5.07
CA ILE A 93 4.29 -13.10 -5.11
C ILE A 93 3.88 -11.65 -4.82
N SER A 94 3.03 -11.10 -5.69
CA SER A 94 2.39 -9.80 -5.51
C SER A 94 0.89 -10.02 -5.43
N MET A 95 0.28 -9.63 -4.31
CA MET A 95 -1.16 -9.75 -4.11
C MET A 95 -1.77 -8.36 -4.19
N SER A 96 -2.65 -8.14 -5.17
CA SER A 96 -3.41 -6.89 -5.33
C SER A 96 -2.54 -5.62 -5.41
N GLY A 97 -1.36 -5.70 -6.02
CA GLY A 97 -0.48 -4.53 -6.12
C GLY A 97 0.75 -4.76 -6.99
N THR A 98 1.08 -3.78 -7.82
CA THR A 98 2.26 -3.81 -8.70
C THR A 98 2.92 -2.45 -8.77
N SER A 99 4.16 -2.39 -9.25
CA SER A 99 4.91 -1.14 -9.41
C SER A 99 4.32 -0.16 -10.42
N LEU A 100 3.31 -0.56 -11.20
CA LEU A 100 2.60 0.32 -12.13
C LEU A 100 1.31 0.90 -11.56
N CYS A 101 0.82 0.40 -10.42
CA CYS A 101 -0.36 0.96 -9.76
C CYS A 101 -0.11 2.45 -9.42
N PRO A 102 -1.12 3.32 -9.56
CA PRO A 102 -0.92 4.76 -9.44
C PRO A 102 -0.40 5.17 -8.06
N TRP A 103 -0.87 4.50 -7.01
CA TRP A 103 -0.53 4.75 -5.62
C TRP A 103 0.85 4.23 -5.20
N THR A 104 1.59 3.53 -6.09
CA THR A 104 2.90 2.95 -5.76
C THR A 104 4.06 3.91 -5.98
N LEU A 105 3.97 4.81 -6.98
CA LEU A 105 5.04 5.76 -7.28
C LEU A 105 4.59 7.17 -6.93
N ALA A 106 5.21 7.75 -5.90
CA ALA A 106 4.90 9.10 -5.48
C ALA A 106 5.42 10.13 -6.47
N GLU A 107 4.49 10.95 -6.90
CA GLU A 107 4.59 12.04 -7.84
C GLU A 107 4.59 13.39 -7.12
N ASN A 108 5.21 14.38 -7.76
CA ASN A 108 5.24 15.78 -7.33
C ASN A 108 5.59 16.00 -5.83
N LEU A 109 6.47 15.15 -5.29
CA LEU A 109 6.92 15.21 -3.90
C LEU A 109 7.45 16.59 -3.45
N PRO A 110 8.19 17.36 -4.27
CA PRO A 110 8.62 18.70 -3.87
C PRO A 110 7.45 19.62 -3.52
N GLU A 111 6.38 19.61 -4.31
CA GLU A 111 5.20 20.45 -4.07
C GLU A 111 4.40 19.97 -2.86
N LYS A 112 4.15 18.66 -2.76
CA LYS A 112 3.50 18.05 -1.58
C LYS A 112 4.27 18.38 -0.29
N THR A 113 5.61 18.37 -0.34
CA THR A 113 6.47 18.71 0.79
C THR A 113 6.37 20.19 1.17
N LYS A 114 6.30 21.10 0.19
CA LYS A 114 6.11 22.54 0.45
C LYS A 114 4.78 22.85 1.14
N ILE A 115 3.71 22.15 0.77
CA ILE A 115 2.40 22.29 1.42
C ILE A 115 2.51 21.97 2.92
N ILE A 116 3.14 20.83 3.26
CA ILE A 116 3.39 20.45 4.65
C ILE A 116 4.32 21.45 5.35
N ALA A 117 5.40 21.86 4.70
CA ALA A 117 6.37 22.79 5.27
C ALA A 117 5.73 24.14 5.62
N ASN A 118 4.93 24.70 4.70
CA ASN A 118 4.19 25.94 4.95
C ASN A 118 3.22 25.81 6.13
N GLN A 119 2.47 24.70 6.20
CA GLN A 119 1.55 24.45 7.31
C GLN A 119 2.26 24.41 8.67
N LEU A 120 3.50 23.92 8.70
CA LEU A 120 4.32 23.82 9.90
C LEU A 120 5.23 25.04 10.13
N GLY A 121 5.01 26.13 9.39
CA GLY A 121 5.79 27.36 9.51
C GLY A 121 7.27 27.16 9.20
N CYS A 122 7.59 26.29 8.23
CA CYS A 122 8.93 26.09 7.71
C CYS A 122 9.12 26.88 6.41
N PRO A 123 10.35 27.41 6.16
CA PRO A 123 10.65 28.11 4.91
C PRO A 123 10.56 27.14 3.72
N VAL A 124 10.17 27.63 2.55
CA VAL A 124 9.96 26.82 1.33
C VAL A 124 10.79 27.27 0.13
N GLU A 125 11.56 28.35 0.30
CA GLU A 125 12.38 28.97 -0.75
C GLU A 125 13.74 28.27 -0.90
N CYS A 126 14.19 27.54 0.12
CA CYS A 126 15.47 26.82 0.14
C CYS A 126 15.27 25.42 0.73
N ASN A 127 15.59 24.40 -0.06
CA ASN A 127 15.35 22.99 0.30
C ASN A 127 16.11 22.58 1.57
N GLU A 128 17.37 23.03 1.71
CA GLU A 128 18.19 22.72 2.88
C GLU A 128 17.56 23.26 4.17
N LYS A 129 17.13 24.52 4.15
CA LYS A 129 16.46 25.17 5.29
C LYS A 129 15.08 24.56 5.56
N MET A 130 14.34 24.22 4.51
CA MET A 130 13.04 23.55 4.62
C MET A 130 13.20 22.21 5.35
N VAL A 131 14.16 21.39 4.91
CA VAL A 131 14.43 20.06 5.50
C VAL A 131 14.95 20.18 6.93
N GLU A 132 15.85 21.13 7.21
CA GLU A 132 16.33 21.39 8.57
C GLU A 132 15.18 21.77 9.50
N CYS A 133 14.29 22.66 9.06
CA CYS A 133 13.12 23.04 9.83
C CYS A 133 12.17 21.87 10.04
N LEU A 134 11.85 21.10 8.99
CA LEU A 134 10.97 19.94 9.10
C LEU A 134 11.52 18.90 10.09
N ARG A 135 12.84 18.66 10.10
CA ARG A 135 13.48 17.77 11.10
C ARG A 135 13.36 18.26 12.53
N SER A 136 13.18 19.56 12.74
CA SER A 136 12.95 20.13 14.08
C SER A 136 11.49 20.02 14.56
N ARG A 137 10.55 19.68 13.67
CA ARG A 137 9.12 19.56 14.01
C ARG A 137 8.80 18.19 14.60
N PRO A 138 7.84 18.11 15.56
CA PRO A 138 7.33 16.83 16.03
C PRO A 138 6.78 15.99 14.87
N ALA A 139 7.19 14.73 14.78
CA ALA A 139 6.78 13.82 13.71
C ALA A 139 5.25 13.66 13.61
N ALA A 140 4.53 13.73 14.73
CA ALA A 140 3.08 13.68 14.76
C ALA A 140 2.42 14.84 14.01
N LEU A 141 3.01 16.05 14.07
CA LEU A 141 2.48 17.21 13.33
C LEU A 141 2.72 17.08 11.83
N ILE A 142 3.84 16.48 11.42
CA ILE A 142 4.11 16.15 10.02
C ILE A 142 3.10 15.12 9.52
N ALA A 143 2.87 14.05 10.30
CA ALA A 143 1.91 13.02 9.96
C ALA A 143 0.48 13.55 9.86
N ASP A 144 0.07 14.47 10.75
CA ASP A 144 -1.26 15.06 10.68
C ASP A 144 -1.44 16.00 9.46
N ALA A 145 -0.39 16.74 9.10
CA ALA A 145 -0.40 17.63 7.93
C ALA A 145 -0.57 16.89 6.58
N VAL A 146 -0.32 15.58 6.52
CA VAL A 146 -0.59 14.72 5.34
C VAL A 146 -2.05 14.85 4.88
N ARG A 147 -3.00 15.08 5.79
CA ARG A 147 -4.43 15.27 5.49
C ARG A 147 -4.68 16.41 4.49
N LEU A 148 -3.80 17.40 4.41
CA LEU A 148 -3.89 18.50 3.43
C LEU A 148 -3.79 18.02 1.98
N ILE A 149 -3.13 16.87 1.75
CA ILE A 149 -3.01 16.24 0.44
C ILE A 149 -4.14 15.22 0.21
N GLN A 150 -4.93 14.91 1.26
CA GLN A 150 -5.95 13.88 1.26
C GLN A 150 -7.36 14.46 1.53
N PRO A 151 -7.89 15.34 0.66
CA PRO A 151 -9.03 16.20 0.99
C PRO A 151 -10.36 15.47 1.22
N PHE A 152 -10.48 14.22 0.75
CA PHE A 152 -11.73 13.47 0.85
C PHE A 152 -11.46 12.05 1.37
N TYR A 153 -11.92 11.75 2.59
CA TYR A 153 -11.82 10.41 3.19
C TYR A 153 -10.42 9.77 3.03
N TYR A 154 -9.37 10.51 3.40
CA TYR A 154 -7.98 10.07 3.28
C TYR A 154 -7.50 9.71 1.85
N ASN A 155 -8.14 10.24 0.80
CA ASN A 155 -7.73 10.00 -0.60
C ASN A 155 -6.95 11.16 -1.22
N PRO A 156 -5.84 10.90 -1.96
CA PRO A 156 -5.30 9.57 -2.28
C PRO A 156 -4.70 8.87 -1.05
N PHE A 157 -4.94 7.57 -0.92
CA PHE A 157 -4.55 6.81 0.28
C PHE A 157 -3.04 6.58 0.42
N SER A 158 -2.26 6.82 -0.64
CA SER A 158 -0.79 6.72 -0.65
C SER A 158 -0.15 7.98 -1.26
N PRO A 159 -0.21 9.14 -0.58
CA PRO A 159 0.30 10.39 -1.14
C PRO A 159 1.84 10.50 -1.11
N TRP A 160 2.49 9.65 -0.30
CA TRP A 160 3.94 9.49 -0.19
C TRP A 160 4.32 8.04 -0.40
N GLY A 161 5.47 7.81 -1.02
CA GLY A 161 5.94 6.47 -1.38
C GLY A 161 7.25 6.52 -2.16
N PRO A 162 7.67 5.39 -2.75
CA PRO A 162 8.81 5.33 -3.66
C PRO A 162 8.75 6.39 -4.75
N THR A 163 9.90 6.92 -5.16
CA THR A 163 10.00 7.83 -6.31
C THR A 163 11.26 7.52 -7.11
N VAL A 164 11.32 7.99 -8.36
CA VAL A 164 12.52 7.85 -9.19
C VAL A 164 13.64 8.68 -8.58
N ASP A 165 14.77 8.04 -8.26
CA ASP A 165 15.87 8.62 -7.49
C ASP A 165 17.18 8.67 -8.30
N SER A 166 17.10 8.82 -9.61
CA SER A 166 18.25 8.90 -10.53
C SER A 166 19.26 10.00 -10.20
N PHE A 167 18.86 11.01 -9.42
CA PHE A 167 19.71 12.08 -8.90
C PHE A 167 20.58 11.65 -7.71
N ALA A 168 20.26 10.54 -7.05
CA ALA A 168 21.02 10.03 -5.92
C ALA A 168 22.34 9.44 -6.41
N LYS A 169 23.37 9.50 -5.56
CA LYS A 169 24.65 8.82 -5.80
C LYS A 169 24.47 7.31 -6.00
N ASN A 170 23.51 6.74 -5.27
CA ASN A 170 23.23 5.31 -5.19
C ASN A 170 21.72 5.08 -5.38
N PRO A 171 21.20 5.15 -6.62
CA PRO A 171 19.77 5.07 -6.85
C PRO A 171 19.22 3.65 -6.62
N ILE A 172 18.12 3.55 -5.87
CA ILE A 172 17.34 2.31 -5.68
C ILE A 172 16.33 2.14 -6.82
N LEU A 173 15.72 3.22 -7.28
CA LEU A 173 14.76 3.24 -8.39
C LEU A 173 15.23 4.25 -9.45
N PRO A 174 16.26 3.91 -10.25
CA PRO A 174 16.92 4.84 -11.16
C PRO A 174 16.07 5.30 -12.35
N ASP A 175 14.93 4.66 -12.62
CA ASP A 175 14.04 4.98 -13.73
C ASP A 175 12.61 4.54 -13.39
N PHE A 176 11.64 4.96 -14.18
CA PHE A 176 10.25 4.57 -14.01
C PHE A 176 10.07 3.05 -14.15
N PRO A 177 9.25 2.40 -13.30
CA PRO A 177 9.10 0.94 -13.32
C PRO A 177 8.70 0.38 -14.68
N ALA A 178 7.85 1.09 -15.44
CA ALA A 178 7.45 0.68 -16.79
C ALA A 178 8.64 0.58 -17.75
N GLU A 179 9.60 1.50 -17.64
CA GLU A 179 10.80 1.52 -18.48
C GLU A 179 11.79 0.44 -18.03
N LEU A 180 11.98 0.26 -16.72
CA LEU A 180 12.80 -0.82 -16.18
C LEU A 180 12.30 -2.21 -16.62
N ILE A 181 10.98 -2.43 -16.60
CA ILE A 181 10.38 -3.68 -17.08
C ILE A 181 10.64 -3.85 -18.59
N LYS A 182 10.35 -2.84 -19.42
CA LYS A 182 10.56 -2.93 -20.88
C LYS A 182 12.02 -3.20 -21.25
N GLN A 183 12.96 -2.67 -20.48
CA GLN A 183 14.40 -2.86 -20.67
C GLN A 183 14.90 -4.20 -20.12
N GLY A 184 14.04 -5.00 -19.48
CA GLY A 184 14.43 -6.25 -18.81
C GLY A 184 15.32 -6.04 -17.58
N LYS A 185 15.36 -4.82 -17.02
CA LYS A 185 16.14 -4.45 -15.83
C LYS A 185 15.39 -4.79 -14.53
N ILE A 186 14.82 -5.98 -14.49
CA ILE A 186 14.05 -6.52 -13.36
C ILE A 186 14.56 -7.92 -13.02
N ALA A 187 14.22 -8.42 -11.84
CA ALA A 187 14.59 -9.78 -11.46
C ALA A 187 13.87 -10.81 -12.33
N ASP A 188 14.62 -11.66 -13.04
CA ASP A 188 14.06 -12.77 -13.82
C ASP A 188 13.88 -14.00 -12.92
N VAL A 189 12.75 -14.06 -12.23
CA VAL A 189 12.34 -15.18 -11.36
C VAL A 189 10.85 -15.50 -11.58
N PRO A 190 10.38 -16.72 -11.27
CA PRO A 190 8.96 -17.01 -11.26
C PRO A 190 8.19 -16.01 -10.40
N TRP A 191 7.16 -15.39 -10.97
CA TRP A 191 6.36 -14.38 -10.32
C TRP A 191 4.87 -14.73 -10.39
N LEU A 192 4.17 -14.70 -9.26
CA LEU A 192 2.73 -14.82 -9.17
C LEU A 192 2.13 -13.46 -8.84
N ASN A 193 1.27 -12.94 -9.70
CA ASN A 193 0.51 -11.73 -9.45
C ASN A 193 -0.97 -12.07 -9.24
N SER A 194 -1.72 -11.19 -8.58
CA SER A 194 -3.15 -11.40 -8.42
C SER A 194 -3.93 -10.13 -8.16
N VAL A 195 -5.25 -10.29 -8.32
CA VAL A 195 -6.25 -9.34 -7.87
C VAL A 195 -7.50 -10.06 -7.38
N THR A 196 -8.32 -9.39 -6.57
CA THR A 196 -9.69 -9.77 -6.24
C THR A 196 -10.70 -9.21 -7.26
N THR A 197 -11.97 -9.62 -7.20
CA THR A 197 -12.96 -9.15 -8.18
C THR A 197 -13.41 -7.72 -7.95
N ASP A 198 -13.47 -7.30 -6.69
CA ASP A 198 -13.99 -6.01 -6.26
C ASP A 198 -12.91 -5.23 -5.47
N GLU A 199 -11.68 -5.21 -6.01
CA GLU A 199 -10.50 -4.50 -5.46
C GLU A 199 -10.83 -3.07 -5.01
N GLY A 200 -11.63 -2.37 -5.82
CA GLY A 200 -12.03 -0.99 -5.57
C GLY A 200 -12.83 -0.80 -4.28
N LEU A 201 -13.29 -1.88 -3.62
CA LEU A 201 -13.86 -1.79 -2.27
C LEU A 201 -12.87 -1.21 -1.25
N TYR A 202 -11.57 -1.22 -1.53
CA TYR A 202 -10.65 -0.24 -0.96
C TYR A 202 -10.34 0.86 -1.99
N PRO A 203 -10.79 2.12 -1.79
CA PRO A 203 -11.48 2.65 -0.60
C PRO A 203 -13.02 2.65 -0.66
N ALA A 204 -13.66 2.18 -1.74
CA ALA A 204 -15.09 2.43 -1.98
C ALA A 204 -16.04 1.99 -0.86
N ALA A 205 -15.69 0.95 -0.09
CA ALA A 205 -16.53 0.44 0.98
C ALA A 205 -16.83 1.51 2.05
N GLU A 206 -15.88 2.40 2.34
CA GLU A 206 -16.09 3.51 3.28
C GLU A 206 -17.12 4.52 2.72
N PHE A 207 -17.05 4.82 1.43
CA PHE A 207 -18.04 5.69 0.77
C PHE A 207 -19.41 5.05 0.71
N LEU A 208 -19.48 3.75 0.40
CA LEU A 208 -20.72 2.98 0.35
C LEU A 208 -21.39 2.84 1.73
N ALA A 209 -20.68 3.11 2.81
CA ALA A 209 -21.25 3.16 4.15
C ALA A 209 -21.90 4.52 4.48
N SER A 210 -21.77 5.54 3.62
CA SER A 210 -22.27 6.89 3.86
C SER A 210 -23.02 7.44 2.63
N GLU A 211 -24.33 7.59 2.75
CA GLU A 211 -25.16 8.17 1.67
C GLU A 211 -24.72 9.61 1.36
N GLU A 212 -24.41 10.40 2.38
CA GLU A 212 -23.83 11.75 2.23
C GLU A 212 -22.52 11.75 1.44
N ALA A 213 -21.66 10.75 1.65
CA ALA A 213 -20.41 10.64 0.89
C ALA A 213 -20.70 10.34 -0.58
N LEU A 214 -21.63 9.44 -0.88
CA LEU A 214 -22.01 9.12 -2.26
C LEU A 214 -22.65 10.33 -2.96
N GLU A 215 -23.56 11.04 -2.30
CA GLU A 215 -24.17 12.27 -2.81
C GLU A 215 -23.12 13.35 -3.09
N THR A 216 -22.15 13.53 -2.18
CA THR A 216 -21.05 14.48 -2.37
C THR A 216 -20.16 14.11 -3.55
N ILE A 217 -19.80 12.82 -3.67
CA ILE A 217 -19.00 12.31 -4.80
C ILE A 217 -19.77 12.45 -6.11
N ASP A 218 -21.07 12.22 -6.11
CA ASP A 218 -21.90 12.35 -7.30
C ASP A 218 -22.00 13.80 -7.78
N ALA A 219 -22.23 14.72 -6.84
CA ALA A 219 -22.41 16.14 -7.11
C ALA A 219 -21.11 16.85 -7.51
N ASP A 220 -19.97 16.46 -6.93
CA ASP A 220 -18.67 17.10 -7.16
C ASP A 220 -17.63 16.14 -7.80
N TRP A 221 -18.11 15.24 -8.66
CA TRP A 221 -17.30 14.19 -9.26
C TRP A 221 -16.03 14.71 -9.95
N THR A 222 -16.13 15.82 -10.71
CA THR A 222 -14.99 16.36 -11.45
C THR A 222 -13.86 16.87 -10.57
N SER A 223 -14.18 17.30 -9.35
CA SER A 223 -13.20 17.82 -8.39
C SER A 223 -12.65 16.71 -7.50
N LEU A 224 -13.48 15.72 -7.13
CA LEU A 224 -13.11 14.64 -6.22
C LEU A 224 -12.44 13.45 -6.92
N ALA A 225 -12.85 13.10 -8.13
CA ALA A 225 -12.27 11.98 -8.88
C ALA A 225 -10.73 12.07 -9.05
N PRO A 226 -10.11 13.23 -9.31
CA PRO A 226 -8.65 13.36 -9.35
C PRO A 226 -7.93 12.89 -8.07
N HIS A 227 -8.55 13.05 -6.90
CA HIS A 227 -7.99 12.61 -5.62
C HIS A 227 -8.30 11.13 -5.35
N ILE A 228 -9.54 10.71 -5.58
CA ILE A 228 -10.00 9.32 -5.35
C ILE A 228 -9.30 8.33 -6.30
N LEU A 229 -9.09 8.73 -7.56
CA LEU A 229 -8.51 7.92 -8.63
C LEU A 229 -7.03 8.22 -8.88
N ASP A 230 -6.42 8.98 -7.97
CA ASP A 230 -5.00 9.28 -7.89
C ASP A 230 -4.41 9.75 -9.23
N PHE A 231 -4.98 10.85 -9.74
CA PHE A 231 -4.47 11.54 -10.91
C PHE A 231 -4.34 13.06 -10.73
N ASN A 232 -4.56 13.57 -9.51
CA ASN A 232 -4.50 15.00 -9.23
C ASN A 232 -3.12 15.61 -9.52
N PHE A 233 -2.02 14.89 -9.32
CA PHE A 233 -0.67 15.41 -9.58
C PHE A 233 0.01 14.76 -10.79
N THR A 234 -0.70 13.91 -11.54
CA THR A 234 -0.17 13.26 -12.76
C THR A 234 -0.82 13.76 -14.05
N VAL A 235 -1.94 14.51 -13.94
CA VAL A 235 -2.67 15.08 -15.07
C VAL A 235 -2.68 16.62 -14.96
N PRO A 236 -2.45 17.36 -16.06
CA PRO A 236 -2.60 18.82 -16.10
C PRO A 236 -3.99 19.30 -15.66
N ASP A 237 -4.07 20.41 -14.92
CA ASP A 237 -5.32 20.92 -14.32
C ASP A 237 -6.47 21.08 -15.33
N ASN A 238 -6.16 21.60 -16.52
CA ASN A 238 -7.13 21.82 -17.59
C ASN A 238 -7.71 20.53 -18.21
N LEU A 239 -7.14 19.36 -17.91
CA LEU A 239 -7.59 18.06 -18.40
C LEU A 239 -8.31 17.23 -17.34
N LYS A 240 -8.17 17.55 -16.05
CA LYS A 240 -8.70 16.74 -14.94
C LYS A 240 -10.21 16.51 -15.04
N ALA A 241 -10.99 17.58 -15.16
CA ALA A 241 -12.45 17.50 -15.28
C ALA A 241 -12.88 16.67 -16.50
N LYS A 242 -12.22 16.89 -17.65
CA LYS A 242 -12.52 16.14 -18.89
C LYS A 242 -12.23 14.64 -18.74
N ILE A 243 -11.16 14.27 -18.04
CA ILE A 243 -10.82 12.87 -17.78
C ILE A 243 -11.81 12.26 -16.78
N ALA A 244 -12.14 12.96 -15.70
CA ALA A 244 -13.15 12.54 -14.73
C ALA A 244 -14.50 12.24 -15.41
N GLU A 245 -14.98 13.15 -16.26
CA GLU A 245 -16.22 12.96 -17.03
C GLU A 245 -16.15 11.77 -17.99
N LYS A 246 -15.03 11.60 -18.69
CA LYS A 246 -14.84 10.47 -19.59
C LYS A 246 -14.88 9.13 -18.84
N ILE A 247 -14.35 9.09 -17.62
CA ILE A 247 -14.42 7.91 -16.75
C ILE A 247 -15.88 7.68 -16.33
N ARG A 248 -16.56 8.70 -15.80
CA ARG A 248 -17.96 8.60 -15.39
C ARG A 248 -18.85 8.10 -16.52
N GLN A 249 -18.75 8.70 -17.70
CA GLN A 249 -19.54 8.31 -18.86
C GLN A 249 -19.31 6.85 -19.27
N LYS A 250 -18.07 6.36 -19.17
CA LYS A 250 -17.73 4.98 -19.55
C LYS A 250 -18.37 3.95 -18.63
N TYR A 251 -18.39 4.20 -17.32
CA TYR A 251 -18.80 3.19 -16.33
C TYR A 251 -20.24 3.38 -15.83
N LEU A 252 -20.69 4.63 -15.68
CA LEU A 252 -21.99 4.99 -15.13
C LEU A 252 -22.95 5.56 -16.18
N GLY A 253 -22.43 6.19 -17.23
CA GLY A 253 -23.26 7.00 -18.13
C GLY A 253 -23.95 8.11 -17.33
N ASP A 254 -25.27 8.24 -17.49
CA ASP A 254 -26.08 9.23 -16.78
C ASP A 254 -26.55 8.76 -15.39
N LYS A 255 -26.16 7.55 -14.96
CA LYS A 255 -26.61 6.99 -13.67
C LYS A 255 -25.89 7.67 -12.49
N PRO A 256 -26.60 7.92 -11.37
CA PRO A 256 -25.99 8.51 -10.18
C PRO A 256 -25.08 7.52 -9.46
N ILE A 257 -24.07 8.03 -8.78
CA ILE A 257 -23.25 7.30 -7.81
C ILE A 257 -24.07 7.13 -6.53
N ASN A 258 -24.65 5.95 -6.35
CA ASN A 258 -25.47 5.59 -5.20
C ASN A 258 -25.37 4.06 -4.93
N LEU A 259 -26.08 3.57 -3.91
CA LEU A 259 -26.06 2.15 -3.55
C LEU A 259 -26.62 1.22 -4.65
N GLU A 260 -27.57 1.68 -5.46
CA GLU A 260 -28.14 0.91 -6.57
C GLU A 260 -27.10 0.67 -7.67
N ASN A 261 -26.26 1.68 -7.93
CA ASN A 261 -25.21 1.63 -8.95
C ASN A 261 -23.81 1.30 -8.38
N LYS A 262 -23.74 0.81 -7.13
CA LYS A 262 -22.48 0.56 -6.43
C LYS A 262 -21.48 -0.29 -7.21
N LYS A 263 -21.96 -1.28 -7.99
CA LYS A 263 -21.10 -2.16 -8.79
C LYS A 263 -20.26 -1.38 -9.81
N ALA A 264 -20.88 -0.44 -10.53
CA ALA A 264 -20.16 0.38 -11.51
C ALA A 264 -19.16 1.32 -10.82
N PHE A 265 -19.54 1.89 -9.68
CA PHE A 265 -18.66 2.74 -8.88
C PHE A 265 -17.43 1.97 -8.35
N VAL A 266 -17.64 0.79 -7.77
CA VAL A 266 -16.56 -0.12 -7.33
C VAL A 266 -15.68 -0.54 -8.50
N GLN A 267 -16.26 -0.80 -9.68
CA GLN A 267 -15.50 -1.18 -10.87
C GLN A 267 -14.56 -0.08 -11.36
N ILE A 268 -14.97 1.21 -11.29
CA ILE A 268 -14.08 2.34 -11.63
C ILE A 268 -12.80 2.28 -10.80
N MET A 269 -12.94 2.15 -9.48
CA MET A 269 -11.81 2.09 -8.55
C MET A 269 -11.01 0.80 -8.72
N SER A 270 -11.68 -0.34 -8.92
CA SER A 270 -11.02 -1.64 -9.14
C SER A 270 -10.10 -1.59 -10.35
N ASP A 271 -10.62 -1.11 -11.48
CA ASP A 271 -9.88 -1.02 -12.74
C ASP A 271 -8.71 -0.04 -12.61
N ARG A 272 -8.97 1.16 -12.08
CA ARG A 272 -7.97 2.24 -12.02
C ARG A 272 -6.88 1.99 -11.00
N MET A 273 -7.23 1.54 -9.80
CA MET A 273 -6.30 1.45 -8.69
C MET A 273 -5.53 0.13 -8.68
N PHE A 274 -6.06 -0.93 -9.29
CA PHE A 274 -5.49 -2.28 -9.17
C PHE A 274 -5.45 -3.06 -10.48
N ILE A 275 -6.60 -3.40 -11.06
CA ILE A 275 -6.73 -4.46 -12.07
C ILE A 275 -6.00 -4.11 -13.36
N ALA A 276 -6.16 -2.90 -13.90
CA ALA A 276 -5.56 -2.53 -15.18
C ALA A 276 -4.03 -2.57 -15.12
N ASP A 277 -3.44 -2.05 -14.05
CA ASP A 277 -1.98 -2.02 -13.90
C ASP A 277 -1.42 -3.37 -13.44
N ALA A 278 -2.17 -4.18 -12.69
CA ALA A 278 -1.80 -5.56 -12.40
C ALA A 278 -1.72 -6.41 -13.68
N GLU A 279 -2.74 -6.34 -14.54
CA GLU A 279 -2.76 -7.02 -15.85
C GLU A 279 -1.63 -6.52 -16.75
N ARG A 280 -1.48 -5.19 -16.87
CA ARG A 280 -0.44 -4.56 -17.69
C ARG A 280 0.96 -4.97 -17.25
N THR A 281 1.25 -4.96 -15.94
CA THR A 281 2.55 -5.36 -15.40
C THR A 281 2.84 -6.82 -15.72
N SER A 282 1.89 -7.73 -15.49
CA SER A 282 2.03 -9.16 -15.80
C SER A 282 2.26 -9.42 -17.29
N ARG A 283 1.59 -8.69 -18.19
CA ARG A 283 1.83 -8.78 -19.63
C ARG A 283 3.18 -8.21 -20.06
N LEU A 284 3.64 -7.13 -19.43
CA LEU A 284 4.95 -6.55 -19.74
C LEU A 284 6.06 -7.49 -19.26
N GLN A 285 5.99 -7.98 -18.02
CA GLN A 285 6.98 -8.86 -17.44
C GLN A 285 7.07 -10.21 -18.16
N SER A 286 5.94 -10.81 -18.56
CA SER A 286 5.93 -12.07 -19.31
C SER A 286 6.55 -11.98 -20.71
N LYS A 287 6.66 -10.78 -21.30
CA LYS A 287 7.32 -10.56 -22.59
C LYS A 287 8.84 -10.45 -22.47
N VAL A 288 9.36 -10.07 -21.30
CA VAL A 288 10.78 -9.75 -21.09
C VAL A 288 11.52 -10.77 -20.24
N CYS A 289 10.83 -11.41 -19.28
CA CYS A 289 11.41 -12.45 -18.42
C CYS A 289 11.33 -13.83 -19.07
N LYS A 290 12.33 -14.68 -18.80
CA LYS A 290 12.32 -16.09 -19.21
C LYS A 290 11.56 -16.96 -18.20
N SER A 291 11.53 -16.54 -16.94
CA SER A 291 10.80 -17.22 -15.88
C SER A 291 9.28 -17.08 -16.05
N PRO A 292 8.50 -18.08 -15.60
CA PRO A 292 7.05 -18.05 -15.74
C PRO A 292 6.41 -16.94 -14.89
N VAL A 293 5.45 -16.23 -15.50
CA VAL A 293 4.57 -15.28 -14.83
C VAL A 293 3.18 -15.90 -14.74
N TYR A 294 2.68 -16.04 -13.52
CA TYR A 294 1.36 -16.56 -13.22
C TYR A 294 0.45 -15.43 -12.76
N PHE A 295 -0.85 -15.57 -13.01
CA PHE A 295 -1.87 -14.62 -12.57
C PHE A 295 -3.06 -15.38 -12.01
N TYR A 296 -3.55 -15.05 -10.82
CA TYR A 296 -4.85 -15.53 -10.34
C TYR A 296 -5.84 -14.38 -10.13
N TYR A 297 -7.11 -14.71 -10.32
CA TYR A 297 -8.24 -13.82 -10.11
C TYR A 297 -9.11 -14.42 -9.00
N PHE A 298 -9.19 -13.75 -7.86
CA PHE A 298 -9.86 -14.27 -6.67
C PHE A 298 -11.31 -13.79 -6.60
N ASN A 299 -12.25 -14.73 -6.52
CA ASN A 299 -13.68 -14.48 -6.58
C ASN A 299 -14.47 -15.26 -5.52
N PHE A 300 -13.92 -15.34 -4.30
CA PHE A 300 -14.59 -16.02 -3.20
C PHE A 300 -14.95 -15.02 -2.09
N ARG A 301 -16.25 -14.79 -1.90
CA ARG A 301 -16.77 -14.00 -0.78
C ARG A 301 -16.84 -14.86 0.48
N GLY A 302 -15.97 -14.58 1.44
CA GLY A 302 -16.01 -15.19 2.76
C GLY A 302 -17.16 -14.65 3.61
N ARG A 303 -17.38 -15.25 4.79
CA ARG A 303 -18.28 -14.69 5.82
C ARG A 303 -17.83 -13.31 6.31
N TYR A 304 -16.52 -13.11 6.38
CA TYR A 304 -15.87 -11.85 6.73
C TYR A 304 -15.12 -11.33 5.51
N SER A 305 -15.09 -10.02 5.33
CA SER A 305 -14.33 -9.33 4.28
C SER A 305 -13.69 -8.07 4.88
N LEU A 306 -12.57 -7.64 4.30
CA LEU A 306 -11.97 -6.34 4.61
C LEU A 306 -12.93 -5.18 4.33
N SER A 307 -13.85 -5.31 3.36
CA SER A 307 -14.86 -4.27 3.13
C SER A 307 -15.72 -4.03 4.37
N ASN A 308 -15.93 -5.06 5.20
CA ASN A 308 -16.69 -4.91 6.44
C ASN A 308 -15.97 -4.05 7.48
N HIS A 309 -14.63 -4.14 7.51
CA HIS A 309 -13.80 -3.28 8.35
C HIS A 309 -13.80 -1.84 7.82
N TYR A 310 -13.58 -1.63 6.51
CA TYR A 310 -13.58 -0.29 5.91
C TYR A 310 -14.93 0.43 6.02
N ALA A 311 -16.03 -0.29 5.80
CA ALA A 311 -17.38 0.25 5.91
C ALA A 311 -17.87 0.38 7.36
N ASN A 312 -17.18 -0.24 8.33
CA ASN A 312 -17.68 -0.48 9.69
C ASN A 312 -19.11 -1.05 9.70
N ARG A 313 -19.39 -1.99 8.80
CA ARG A 313 -20.71 -2.62 8.57
C ARG A 313 -20.55 -4.06 8.10
N LEU A 314 -21.52 -4.93 8.43
CA LEU A 314 -21.50 -6.35 8.06
C LEU A 314 -22.18 -6.66 6.72
N ASP A 315 -22.53 -5.63 5.93
CA ASP A 315 -23.17 -5.81 4.63
C ASP A 315 -22.29 -6.56 3.62
N ASP A 316 -22.93 -7.18 2.62
CA ASP A 316 -22.21 -7.75 1.49
C ASP A 316 -21.98 -6.69 0.40
N TYR A 317 -20.71 -6.30 0.26
CA TYR A 317 -20.26 -5.35 -0.74
C TYR A 317 -19.60 -6.00 -1.96
N GLY A 318 -19.18 -7.27 -1.88
CA GLY A 318 -18.36 -7.96 -2.89
C GLY A 318 -17.07 -8.54 -2.31
N VAL A 319 -16.16 -9.00 -3.17
CA VAL A 319 -14.87 -9.60 -2.80
C VAL A 319 -13.80 -8.52 -2.75
N SER A 320 -13.57 -7.99 -1.56
CA SER A 320 -12.78 -6.78 -1.32
C SER A 320 -11.29 -6.95 -1.60
N HIS A 321 -10.59 -5.82 -1.72
CA HIS A 321 -9.13 -5.78 -1.64
C HIS A 321 -8.65 -6.56 -0.41
N ALA A 322 -7.61 -7.38 -0.61
CA ALA A 322 -6.99 -8.20 0.43
C ALA A 322 -7.86 -9.31 1.05
N ASP A 323 -9.07 -9.59 0.56
CA ASP A 323 -9.87 -10.73 1.06
C ASP A 323 -9.17 -12.07 0.88
N ASP A 324 -8.42 -12.25 -0.21
CA ASP A 324 -7.60 -13.44 -0.45
C ASP A 324 -6.47 -13.58 0.57
N THR A 325 -5.85 -12.47 0.98
CA THR A 325 -4.77 -12.46 1.98
C THR A 325 -5.24 -12.98 3.34
N GLN A 326 -6.51 -12.83 3.69
CA GLN A 326 -7.05 -13.35 4.96
C GLN A 326 -6.96 -14.88 5.06
N TYR A 327 -7.03 -15.59 3.93
CA TYR A 327 -6.92 -17.05 3.88
C TYR A 327 -5.47 -17.55 3.93
N ILE A 328 -4.51 -16.66 3.71
CA ILE A 328 -3.07 -16.98 3.69
C ILE A 328 -2.39 -16.50 4.98
N LEU A 329 -2.76 -15.32 5.48
CA LEU A 329 -2.16 -14.64 6.62
C LEU A 329 -3.16 -14.55 7.78
N THR A 330 -2.97 -15.38 8.80
CA THR A 330 -3.86 -15.47 9.98
C THR A 330 -4.04 -14.13 10.71
N VAL A 331 -3.04 -13.23 10.68
CA VAL A 331 -3.06 -11.93 11.36
C VAL A 331 -4.17 -11.00 10.82
N LEU A 332 -4.44 -11.03 9.51
CA LEU A 332 -5.49 -10.21 8.90
C LEU A 332 -6.88 -10.76 9.19
N GLY A 333 -7.03 -12.09 9.17
CA GLY A 333 -8.26 -12.75 9.60
C GLY A 333 -8.62 -12.44 11.06
N ASP A 334 -7.63 -12.48 11.97
CA ASP A 334 -7.83 -12.17 13.38
C ASP A 334 -8.18 -10.68 13.62
N ALA A 335 -7.62 -9.74 12.85
CA ALA A 335 -7.95 -8.32 12.97
C ALA A 335 -9.42 -8.05 12.59
N VAL A 336 -9.88 -8.62 11.46
CA VAL A 336 -11.29 -8.51 11.01
C VAL A 336 -12.25 -9.23 11.97
N MET A 337 -11.83 -10.37 12.53
CA MET A 337 -12.60 -11.10 13.53
C MET A 337 -12.63 -10.40 14.91
N ARG A 338 -11.59 -9.67 15.30
CA ARG A 338 -11.53 -8.96 16.60
C ARG A 338 -12.30 -7.65 16.59
N ASP A 339 -12.26 -6.89 15.49
CA ASP A 339 -13.04 -5.64 15.37
C ASP A 339 -14.55 -5.91 15.36
N THR A 340 -14.97 -7.03 14.77
CA THR A 340 -16.37 -7.47 14.81
C THR A 340 -16.81 -7.98 16.18
N ASN A 341 -15.89 -8.38 17.07
CA ASN A 341 -16.17 -8.82 18.44
C ASN A 341 -16.31 -7.67 19.46
N GLY A 342 -16.00 -6.42 19.08
CA GLY A 342 -16.36 -5.22 19.85
C GLY A 342 -17.88 -4.97 19.90
N TRP A 343 -18.61 -5.58 18.98
CA TRP A 343 -20.06 -5.60 18.94
C TRP A 343 -20.57 -6.76 19.79
N LYS A 344 -20.75 -6.52 21.10
CA LYS A 344 -21.56 -7.41 21.94
C LYS A 344 -22.99 -7.41 21.41
N TYR A 345 -23.33 -8.36 20.54
CA TYR A 345 -24.71 -8.79 20.43
C TYR A 345 -24.95 -9.95 21.39
N PRO A 346 -26.05 -9.91 22.15
CA PRO A 346 -26.32 -10.90 23.17
C PRO A 346 -26.45 -12.25 22.49
N CYS A 347 -25.70 -13.22 23.00
CA CYS A 347 -25.99 -14.62 22.78
C CYS A 347 -27.43 -14.86 23.28
N GLN A 348 -28.42 -14.82 22.38
CA GLN A 348 -29.72 -15.39 22.66
C GLN A 348 -29.60 -16.88 22.45
N SER A 349 -29.54 -17.57 23.58
CA SER A 349 -29.74 -19.00 23.78
C SER A 349 -30.90 -19.55 22.93
N CYS A 350 -30.58 -20.49 22.05
CA CYS A 350 -31.09 -21.87 21.99
C CYS A 350 -30.66 -22.54 20.68
#